data_AF-A0A453L3A9-F1
#
_entry.id   AF-A0A453L3A9-F1
#
_cell.length_a   1.000
_cell.length_b   1.000
_cell.length_c   1.000
_cell.angle_alpha   90.00
_cell.angle_beta   90.00
_cell.angle_gamma   90.00
#
_symmetry.space_group_name_H-M   'P 1'
#
loop_
_entity.id
_entity.type
_entity.pdbx_description
1 polymer ?
#
loop_
_entity_poly.entity_id
_entity_poly.type
_entity_poly.pdbx_seq_one_letter_code
_entity_poly.pdbx_strand_id
1 'polypeptide(L)'
;MNRAFANVIVRDYGSKFYSLLRVNLKQHLFHRSAAAAEKASNKKGLPSAIPSLEPLPEHKINFSTPPFMEGATYLHFFSLLKGQAEGRVMFADPCANPVMYDIDMDAVIAMPETNFSKQRDSISLSMTRPGSQDDEQHYVLSKEPENVLFEVLEYERNGSARGPSAGTERRWHWQHLPSPPMRGPYLPSLHRREVIHPSAAAVVDETTLCVSSVETGAYAFDTVKGEWRQAGSWALPFHGAAEYVPELGLWFGFNATIGNTHHCLGAFDLSSWPPVEHRSWKYLDPLSDEWSTWQRHLLNLGSAGILLIYCEFWALMLTDRYIN
;
A
#
# COMPACT_ATOMS: atom_id res chain seq x y z
N MET A 1 14.20 11.70 0.07
CA MET A 1 12.96 12.53 0.19
C MET A 1 12.87 13.05 1.62
N ASN A 2 12.13 14.13 1.93
CA ASN A 2 11.93 14.57 3.32
C ASN A 2 10.45 14.95 3.49
N ARG A 3 9.64 13.99 3.91
CA ARG A 3 8.19 14.11 3.97
C ARG A 3 7.77 14.95 5.16
N ALA A 4 7.01 16.01 4.92
CA ALA A 4 6.50 16.89 5.97
C ALA A 4 5.16 16.42 6.53
N PHE A 5 4.34 15.73 5.72
CA PHE A 5 2.99 15.33 6.09
C PHE A 5 2.72 13.84 5.90
N ALA A 6 1.91 13.25 6.78
CA ALA A 6 1.30 11.94 6.58
C ALA A 6 -0.20 12.09 6.27
N ASN A 7 -0.66 11.32 5.28
CA ASN A 7 -2.06 11.26 4.88
C ASN A 7 -2.69 10.04 5.54
N VAL A 8 -3.70 10.25 6.38
CA VAL A 8 -4.35 9.21 7.18
C VAL A 8 -5.82 9.16 6.81
N ILE A 9 -6.30 7.98 6.40
CA ILE A 9 -7.73 7.72 6.23
C ILE A 9 -8.28 7.21 7.55
N VAL A 10 -9.25 7.92 8.10
CA VAL A 10 -9.96 7.56 9.32
C VAL A 10 -11.40 7.25 8.98
N ARG A 11 -11.96 6.21 9.58
CA ARG A 11 -13.36 5.88 9.47
C ARG A 11 -14.00 5.96 10.85
N ASP A 12 -15.04 6.76 10.99
CA ASP A 12 -15.93 6.69 12.14
C ASP A 12 -17.00 5.63 11.86
N TYR A 13 -17.10 4.62 12.73
CA TYR A 13 -18.09 3.54 12.63
C TYR A 13 -19.54 4.02 12.74
N GLY A 14 -19.79 5.15 13.41
CA GLY A 14 -21.10 5.79 13.44
C GLY A 14 -21.41 6.58 12.16
N SER A 15 -20.40 6.82 11.32
CA SER A 15 -20.52 7.57 10.08
C SER A 15 -20.44 6.67 8.84
N LYS A 16 -21.04 7.11 7.74
CA LYS A 16 -20.89 6.46 6.42
C LYS A 16 -19.66 6.96 5.65
N PHE A 17 -18.79 7.71 6.32
CA PHE A 17 -17.72 8.47 5.70
C PHE A 17 -16.35 7.95 6.10
N TYR A 18 -15.42 8.06 5.16
CA TYR A 18 -13.99 7.97 5.37
C TYR A 18 -13.42 9.38 5.28
N SER A 19 -12.77 9.86 6.33
CA SER A 19 -12.17 11.18 6.39
C SER A 19 -10.68 11.11 6.13
N LEU A 20 -10.20 11.92 5.19
CA LEU A 20 -8.76 12.09 4.97
C LEU A 20 -8.21 13.19 5.87
N LEU A 21 -7.24 12.86 6.70
CA LEU A 21 -6.52 13.78 7.57
C LEU A 21 -5.10 13.99 7.03
N ARG A 22 -4.64 15.24 6.98
CA ARG A 22 -3.24 15.58 6.65
C ARG A 22 -2.50 15.95 7.94
N VAL A 23 -1.73 15.02 8.48
CA VAL A 23 -1.03 15.15 9.75
C VAL A 23 0.35 15.75 9.51
N ASN A 24 0.64 16.91 10.11
CA ASN A 24 1.97 17.50 10.09
C ASN A 24 2.91 16.67 10.97
N LEU A 25 3.87 16.01 10.35
CA LEU A 25 4.79 15.15 11.08
C LEU A 25 5.58 15.95 12.10
N LYS A 26 6.16 17.10 11.74
CA LYS A 26 6.98 17.90 12.68
C LYS A 26 6.24 18.32 13.96
N GLN A 27 4.92 18.52 13.88
CA GLN A 27 4.09 18.87 15.02
C GLN A 27 3.67 17.64 15.84
N HIS A 28 3.48 16.50 15.16
CA HIS A 28 2.89 15.29 15.72
C HIS A 28 3.89 14.13 15.84
N LEU A 29 5.19 14.39 15.62
CA LEU A 29 6.27 13.44 15.90
C LEU A 29 6.26 13.16 17.39
N PHE A 30 5.79 11.97 17.75
CA PHE A 30 5.67 11.51 19.14
C PHE A 30 7.00 11.61 19.91
N HIS A 31 8.13 11.62 19.21
CA HIS A 31 9.43 11.95 19.76
C HIS A 31 10.20 12.88 18.82
N ARG A 32 10.52 14.10 19.28
CA ARG A 32 11.35 15.08 18.54
C ARG A 32 12.78 14.57 18.23
N SER A 33 13.21 13.45 18.83
CA SER A 33 14.52 12.83 18.61
C SER A 33 14.55 11.37 19.07
N ALA A 34 15.48 10.57 18.52
CA ALA A 34 15.72 9.18 18.92
C ALA A 34 15.99 9.01 20.43
N ALA A 35 16.73 9.94 21.05
CA ALA A 35 16.99 9.92 22.49
C ALA A 35 15.73 10.10 23.36
N ALA A 36 14.71 10.78 22.84
CA ALA A 36 13.43 10.92 23.52
C ALA A 36 12.57 9.64 23.40
N ALA A 37 12.65 8.94 22.28
CA ALA A 37 11.99 7.64 22.07
C ALA A 37 12.59 6.54 22.96
N GLU A 38 13.94 6.46 23.06
CA GLU A 38 14.64 5.50 23.93
C GLU A 38 14.34 5.74 25.43
N LYS A 39 14.27 7.01 25.86
CA LYS A 39 13.87 7.35 27.24
C LYS A 39 12.42 6.97 27.55
N ALA A 40 11.53 7.03 26.56
CA ALA A 40 10.14 6.61 26.71
C ALA A 40 10.03 5.08 26.79
N SER A 41 10.83 4.35 25.99
CA SER A 41 10.88 2.89 25.96
C SER A 41 11.48 2.26 27.24
N ASN A 42 12.42 2.93 27.91
CA ASN A 42 13.07 2.41 29.13
C ASN A 42 12.19 2.43 30.41
N LYS A 43 10.96 2.93 30.35
CA LYS A 43 10.01 2.79 31.46
C LYS A 43 9.27 1.46 31.31
N LYS A 44 9.56 0.53 32.22
CA LYS A 44 8.96 -0.81 32.31
C LYS A 44 7.46 -0.80 31.98
N GLY A 45 7.13 -1.44 30.86
CA GLY A 45 5.78 -1.94 30.53
C GLY A 45 4.79 -0.83 30.18
N LEU A 46 4.40 -0.82 28.90
CA LEU A 46 3.50 0.13 28.26
C LEU A 46 4.17 1.48 27.95
N PRO A 47 4.29 1.90 26.66
CA PRO A 47 4.52 3.30 26.35
C PRO A 47 3.44 4.07 27.09
N SER A 48 3.85 4.92 28.03
CA SER A 48 2.97 5.81 28.78
C SER A 48 1.94 6.35 27.80
N ALA A 49 0.65 6.04 28.06
CA ALA A 49 -0.48 6.32 27.17
C ALA A 49 -0.16 7.50 26.26
N ILE A 50 0.00 7.18 24.97
CA ILE A 50 0.31 8.14 23.91
C ILE A 50 -0.63 9.33 24.14
N PRO A 51 -0.12 10.56 24.36
CA PRO A 51 -0.99 11.71 24.50
C PRO A 51 -1.93 11.72 23.30
N SER A 52 -3.25 11.68 23.55
CA SER A 52 -4.27 11.81 22.52
C SER A 52 -3.82 12.95 21.62
N LEU A 53 -3.69 12.67 20.32
CA LEU A 53 -3.35 13.67 19.31
C LEU A 53 -4.57 14.56 19.18
N GLU A 54 -4.73 15.43 20.17
CA GLU A 54 -5.86 16.32 20.30
C GLU A 54 -5.40 17.78 20.27
N PRO A 55 -5.97 18.59 19.37
CA PRO A 55 -6.96 18.19 18.36
C PRO A 55 -6.31 17.47 17.16
N LEU A 56 -6.96 16.40 16.68
CA LEU A 56 -6.71 15.89 15.33
C LEU A 56 -6.90 17.04 14.34
N PRO A 57 -6.06 17.15 13.30
CA PRO A 57 -6.29 18.16 12.27
C PRO A 57 -7.66 17.96 11.62
N GLU A 58 -8.28 19.06 11.19
CA GLU A 58 -9.53 18.99 10.43
C GLU A 58 -9.36 18.10 9.19
N HIS A 59 -10.44 17.37 8.86
CA HIS A 59 -10.44 16.53 7.68
C HIS A 59 -10.39 17.38 6.41
N LYS A 60 -9.60 16.93 5.43
CA LYS A 60 -9.46 17.58 4.13
C LYS A 60 -10.66 17.30 3.23
N ILE A 61 -11.10 16.04 3.21
CA ILE A 61 -12.22 15.58 2.40
C ILE A 61 -12.83 14.33 3.05
N ASN A 62 -14.12 14.11 2.79
CA ASN A 62 -14.82 12.89 3.14
C ASN A 62 -15.15 12.09 1.88
N PHE A 63 -14.90 10.79 1.92
CA PHE A 63 -15.33 9.83 0.92
C PHE A 63 -16.51 9.04 1.47
N SER A 64 -17.53 8.79 0.65
CA SER A 64 -18.69 8.00 1.04
C SER A 64 -18.95 6.91 0.02
N THR A 65 -19.48 5.78 0.49
CA THR A 65 -20.00 4.73 -0.39
C THR A 65 -21.47 5.02 -0.76
N PRO A 66 -21.95 4.54 -1.92
CA PRO A 66 -23.36 4.62 -2.26
C PRO A 66 -24.27 4.01 -1.18
N PRO A 67 -25.48 4.57 -0.94
CA PRO A 67 -26.35 4.12 0.16
C PRO A 67 -26.75 2.64 0.11
N PHE A 68 -26.90 2.06 -1.09
CA PHE A 68 -27.28 0.66 -1.22
C PHE A 68 -26.15 -0.33 -0.89
N MET A 69 -24.91 0.16 -0.77
CA MET A 69 -23.72 -0.62 -0.38
C MET A 69 -23.35 -0.38 1.10
N GLU A 70 -24.25 0.21 1.88
CA GLU A 70 -24.08 0.43 3.31
C GLU A 70 -23.98 -0.91 4.04
N GLY A 71 -22.77 -1.25 4.51
CA GLY A 71 -22.45 -2.54 5.13
C GLY A 71 -21.44 -3.40 4.33
N ALA A 72 -21.20 -3.08 3.05
CA ALA A 72 -20.17 -3.72 2.22
C ALA A 72 -18.76 -3.13 2.50
N THR A 73 -18.39 -3.09 3.78
CA THR A 73 -17.18 -2.43 4.29
C THR A 73 -15.88 -3.11 3.88
N TYR A 74 -15.94 -4.25 3.18
CA TYR A 74 -14.77 -4.96 2.66
C TYR A 74 -14.45 -4.60 1.19
N LEU A 75 -15.27 -3.76 0.54
CA LEU A 75 -15.15 -3.39 -0.88
C LEU A 75 -14.70 -1.94 -1.12
N HIS A 76 -14.07 -1.29 -0.12
CA HIS A 76 -13.47 0.02 -0.31
C HIS A 76 -11.97 -0.11 -0.57
N PHE A 77 -11.46 0.65 -1.52
CA PHE A 77 -10.04 0.65 -1.84
C PHE A 77 -9.48 2.06 -1.78
N PHE A 78 -8.43 2.23 -0.98
CA PHE A 78 -7.62 3.44 -0.96
C PHE A 78 -6.21 3.11 -1.43
N SER A 79 -5.64 4.02 -2.21
CA SER A 79 -4.23 3.93 -2.57
C SER A 79 -3.60 5.29 -2.67
N LEU A 80 -2.33 5.37 -2.27
CA LEU A 80 -1.52 6.56 -2.41
C LEU A 80 -0.74 6.46 -3.72
N LEU A 81 -0.98 7.39 -4.64
CA LEU A 81 -0.14 7.55 -5.82
C LEU A 81 1.12 8.32 -5.40
N LYS A 82 2.28 7.72 -5.65
CA LYS A 82 3.61 8.21 -5.29
C LYS A 82 4.19 9.02 -6.46
N GLY A 83 3.78 10.28 -6.56
CA GLY A 83 4.39 11.25 -7.47
C GLY A 83 5.48 12.11 -6.81
N GLN A 84 5.96 13.14 -7.51
CA GLN A 84 6.85 14.19 -6.95
C GLN A 84 6.18 15.01 -5.81
N ALA A 85 4.88 14.82 -5.61
CA ALA A 85 4.05 15.54 -4.65
C ALA A 85 3.60 14.61 -3.50
N GLU A 86 3.41 15.17 -2.30
CA GLU A 86 3.20 14.39 -1.08
C GLU A 86 1.80 13.78 -0.95
N GLY A 87 0.84 14.06 -1.85
CA GLY A 87 -0.56 13.72 -1.61
C GLY A 87 -1.46 13.62 -2.82
N ARG A 88 -1.46 12.48 -3.51
CA ARG A 88 -2.61 12.05 -4.32
C ARG A 88 -3.19 10.77 -3.76
N VAL A 89 -4.42 10.86 -3.29
CA VAL A 89 -5.15 9.73 -2.72
C VAL A 89 -6.22 9.31 -3.70
N MET A 90 -6.14 8.08 -4.18
CA MET A 90 -7.20 7.46 -4.96
C MET A 90 -8.12 6.69 -4.02
N PHE A 91 -9.42 6.90 -4.20
CA PHE A 91 -10.49 6.14 -3.57
C PHE A 91 -11.30 5.47 -4.68
N ALA A 92 -11.48 4.16 -4.59
CA ALA A 92 -12.41 3.43 -5.43
C ALA A 92 -13.53 2.85 -4.56
N ASP A 93 -14.77 3.15 -4.95
CA ASP A 93 -15.94 2.60 -4.31
C ASP A 93 -16.19 1.13 -4.76
N PRO A 94 -17.08 0.41 -4.07
CA PRO A 94 -17.43 -0.96 -4.45
C PRO A 94 -17.98 -1.10 -5.88
N CYS A 95 -18.47 -0.01 -6.47
CA CYS A 95 -19.09 0.05 -7.78
C CYS A 95 -18.09 0.38 -8.89
N ALA A 96 -16.77 0.24 -8.64
CA ALA A 96 -15.71 0.48 -9.61
C ALA A 96 -15.64 1.94 -10.11
N ASN A 97 -16.14 2.90 -9.33
CA ASN A 97 -16.05 4.34 -9.65
C ASN A 97 -14.93 4.99 -8.83
N PRO A 98 -13.72 5.14 -9.41
CA PRO A 98 -12.63 5.78 -8.70
C PRO A 98 -12.71 7.31 -8.79
N VAL A 99 -12.25 7.94 -7.72
CA VAL A 99 -11.93 9.37 -7.68
C VAL A 99 -10.52 9.54 -7.14
N MET A 100 -9.84 10.57 -7.60
CA MET A 100 -8.55 10.95 -7.06
C MET A 100 -8.66 12.32 -6.42
N TYR A 101 -8.21 12.44 -5.18
CA TYR A 101 -8.07 13.71 -4.50
C TYR A 101 -6.59 14.11 -4.50
N ASP A 102 -6.30 15.24 -5.15
CA ASP A 102 -4.99 15.89 -5.11
C ASP A 102 -4.98 16.87 -3.95
N ILE A 103 -4.26 16.51 -2.88
CA ILE A 103 -4.22 17.24 -1.62
C ILE A 103 -3.47 18.57 -1.78
N ASP A 104 -2.50 18.64 -2.69
CA ASP A 104 -1.69 19.84 -2.90
C ASP A 104 -2.43 20.88 -3.75
N MET A 105 -3.29 20.42 -4.67
CA MET A 105 -4.17 21.27 -5.46
C MET A 105 -5.55 21.51 -4.82
N ASP A 106 -5.86 20.81 -3.73
CA ASP A 106 -7.18 20.76 -3.10
C ASP A 106 -8.31 20.49 -4.11
N ALA A 107 -8.08 19.49 -4.97
CA ALA A 107 -8.94 19.22 -6.12
C ALA A 107 -9.35 17.74 -6.19
N VAL A 108 -10.61 17.51 -6.56
CA VAL A 108 -11.12 16.18 -6.89
C VAL A 108 -11.08 16.00 -8.41
N ILE A 109 -10.43 14.92 -8.85
CA ILE A 109 -10.26 14.54 -10.24
C ILE A 109 -11.08 13.26 -10.47
N ALA A 110 -11.97 13.31 -11.46
CA ALA A 110 -12.68 12.12 -11.91
C ALA A 110 -11.70 11.16 -12.58
N MET A 111 -11.70 9.91 -12.14
CA MET A 111 -10.82 8.88 -12.69
C MET A 111 -11.61 7.95 -13.62
N PRO A 112 -10.95 7.34 -14.63
CA PRO A 112 -11.59 6.33 -15.46
C PRO A 112 -12.10 5.17 -14.61
N GLU A 113 -13.26 4.61 -14.97
CA GLU A 113 -13.84 3.43 -14.34
C GLU A 113 -12.84 2.27 -14.29
N THR A 114 -12.79 1.54 -13.18
CA THR A 114 -11.85 0.43 -13.00
C THR A 114 -12.34 -0.79 -13.77
N ASN A 115 -11.43 -1.66 -14.25
CA ASN A 115 -11.85 -2.86 -14.98
C ASN A 115 -12.59 -3.89 -14.09
N PHE A 116 -12.43 -3.75 -12.78
CA PHE A 116 -13.06 -4.61 -11.76
C PHE A 116 -13.16 -3.87 -10.42
N SER A 117 -13.98 -4.38 -9.51
CA SER A 117 -14.07 -3.88 -8.14
C SER A 117 -12.77 -4.18 -7.39
N LYS A 118 -12.23 -3.18 -6.69
CA LYS A 118 -11.00 -3.34 -5.90
C LYS A 118 -11.40 -3.66 -4.47
N GLN A 119 -10.98 -4.83 -4.00
CA GLN A 119 -11.25 -5.24 -2.62
C GLN A 119 -10.30 -4.57 -1.64
N ARG A 120 -10.71 -4.51 -0.37
CA ARG A 120 -9.94 -3.88 0.71
C ARG A 120 -8.52 -4.45 0.87
N ASP A 121 -8.33 -5.74 0.64
CA ASP A 121 -7.05 -6.44 0.78
C ASP A 121 -6.26 -6.56 -0.53
N SER A 122 -6.69 -5.82 -1.55
CA SER A 122 -5.92 -5.66 -2.80
C SER A 122 -4.55 -5.07 -2.49
N ILE A 123 -3.53 -5.55 -3.21
CA ILE A 123 -2.15 -5.06 -3.05
C ILE A 123 -1.89 -3.99 -4.12
N SER A 124 -1.52 -2.79 -3.68
CA SER A 124 -1.16 -1.68 -4.58
C SER A 124 0.34 -1.40 -4.55
N LEU A 125 0.90 -1.11 -5.72
CA LEU A 125 2.32 -0.83 -5.91
C LEU A 125 2.46 0.38 -6.84
N SER A 126 3.34 1.31 -6.50
CA SER A 126 3.67 2.43 -7.37
C SER A 126 5.09 2.28 -7.89
N MET A 127 5.29 2.56 -9.16
CA MET A 127 6.57 2.49 -9.85
C MET A 127 6.66 3.62 -10.86
N THR A 128 7.88 4.10 -11.10
CA THR A 128 8.15 5.12 -12.11
C THR A 128 8.71 4.43 -13.35
N ARG A 129 8.20 4.78 -14.53
CA ARG A 129 8.69 4.20 -15.79
C ARG A 129 10.17 4.54 -16.00
N PRO A 130 11.02 3.57 -16.40
CA PRO A 130 12.41 3.85 -16.73
C PRO A 130 12.52 4.95 -17.78
N GLY A 131 13.33 5.98 -17.50
CA GLY A 131 13.59 7.08 -18.44
C GLY A 131 12.55 8.21 -18.47
N SER A 132 11.53 8.18 -17.60
CA SER A 132 10.57 9.29 -17.45
C SER A 132 10.36 9.63 -15.99
N GLN A 133 10.57 10.90 -15.60
CA GLN A 133 10.36 11.33 -14.22
C GLN A 133 8.88 11.61 -13.88
N ASP A 134 8.01 11.67 -14.88
CA ASP A 134 6.61 12.07 -14.73
C ASP A 134 5.61 10.95 -15.03
N ASP A 135 6.05 9.83 -15.61
CA ASP A 135 5.18 8.71 -15.97
C ASP A 135 5.12 7.70 -14.81
N GLU A 136 4.35 8.06 -13.79
CA GLU A 136 4.03 7.17 -12.68
C GLU A 136 3.02 6.09 -13.13
N GLN A 137 3.35 4.84 -12.83
CA GLN A 137 2.51 3.66 -13.07
C GLN A 137 2.06 3.10 -11.72
N HIS A 138 0.75 2.90 -11.58
CA HIS A 138 0.16 2.39 -10.35
C HIS A 138 -0.51 1.04 -10.57
N TYR A 139 0.10 -0.01 -10.05
CA TYR A 139 -0.31 -1.40 -10.22
C TYR A 139 -1.22 -1.85 -9.08
N VAL A 140 -2.29 -2.58 -9.41
CA VAL A 140 -3.22 -3.13 -8.42
C VAL A 140 -3.48 -4.61 -8.69
N LEU A 141 -3.24 -5.42 -7.66
CA LEU A 141 -3.60 -6.84 -7.59
C LEU A 141 -4.84 -7.00 -6.71
N SER A 142 -5.99 -7.30 -7.32
CA SER A 142 -7.23 -7.60 -6.58
C SER A 142 -7.40 -9.09 -6.33
N LYS A 143 -7.96 -9.42 -5.17
CA LYS A 143 -8.17 -10.76 -4.66
C LYS A 143 -9.65 -11.15 -4.76
N GLU A 144 -10.19 -11.14 -5.98
CA GLU A 144 -11.56 -11.59 -6.20
C GLU A 144 -11.72 -13.07 -5.84
N PRO A 145 -12.86 -13.52 -5.27
CA PRO A 145 -13.01 -14.90 -4.78
C PRO A 145 -12.73 -15.97 -5.84
N GLU A 146 -12.95 -15.59 -7.09
CA GLU A 146 -12.88 -16.49 -8.23
C GLU A 146 -11.61 -16.36 -9.08
N ASN A 147 -10.84 -15.27 -8.94
CA ASN A 147 -9.67 -14.95 -9.75
C ASN A 147 -8.75 -13.92 -9.08
N VAL A 148 -7.46 -13.97 -9.38
CA VAL A 148 -6.56 -12.84 -9.12
C VAL A 148 -6.62 -11.91 -10.32
N LEU A 149 -7.02 -10.66 -10.13
CA LEU A 149 -7.08 -9.66 -11.21
C LEU A 149 -5.93 -8.68 -11.06
N PHE A 150 -5.32 -8.31 -12.19
CA PHE A 150 -4.15 -7.44 -12.22
C PHE A 150 -4.33 -6.34 -13.26
N GLU A 151 -4.06 -5.10 -12.88
CA GLU A 151 -4.13 -3.96 -13.78
C GLU A 151 -3.15 -2.86 -13.39
N VAL A 152 -2.92 -1.94 -14.30
CA VAL A 152 -2.10 -0.75 -14.10
C VAL A 152 -2.89 0.50 -14.48
N LEU A 153 -2.77 1.53 -13.67
CA LEU A 153 -3.20 2.89 -13.97
C LEU A 153 -2.00 3.68 -14.50
N GLU A 154 -2.18 4.27 -15.67
CA GLU A 154 -1.12 5.03 -16.33
C GLU A 154 -1.63 6.40 -16.80
N TYR A 155 -0.72 7.37 -16.84
CA TYR A 155 -0.97 8.71 -17.39
C TYR A 155 -0.35 8.85 -18.77
N GLU A 156 -0.86 8.09 -19.75
CA GLU A 156 -0.28 8.08 -21.09
C GLU A 156 -0.84 9.16 -22.02
N ARG A 157 0.00 9.56 -22.98
CA ARG A 157 -0.40 10.34 -24.17
C ARG A 157 -1.22 9.41 -25.06
N ASN A 158 -2.48 9.74 -25.33
CA ASN A 158 -3.34 8.96 -26.23
C ASN A 158 -2.64 8.71 -27.58
N GLY A 159 -2.16 7.49 -27.82
CA GLY A 159 -1.56 7.09 -29.10
C GLY A 159 -2.58 6.67 -30.17
N SER A 160 -3.87 6.59 -29.83
CA SER A 160 -4.90 5.98 -30.67
C SER A 160 -5.84 6.96 -31.38
N ALA A 161 -5.67 8.27 -31.18
CA ALA A 161 -6.52 9.25 -31.84
C ALA A 161 -6.08 9.45 -33.30
N ARG A 162 -6.60 8.59 -34.20
CA ARG A 162 -6.49 8.78 -35.66
C ARG A 162 -7.36 9.98 -36.08
N GLY A 163 -6.76 11.18 -36.10
CA GLY A 163 -7.38 12.35 -36.69
C GLY A 163 -6.43 13.56 -36.69
N PRO A 164 -6.48 14.43 -37.71
CA PRO A 164 -5.62 15.62 -37.81
C PRO A 164 -5.92 16.69 -36.74
N SER A 165 -6.97 16.50 -35.92
CA SER A 165 -7.36 17.36 -34.80
C SER A 165 -7.18 16.69 -33.43
N ALA A 166 -6.53 15.53 -33.37
CA ALA A 166 -6.25 14.85 -32.13
C ALA A 166 -5.20 15.64 -31.32
N GLY A 167 -5.68 16.50 -30.43
CA GLY A 167 -4.85 17.11 -29.40
C GLY A 167 -4.03 16.05 -28.69
N THR A 168 -2.82 16.44 -28.31
CA THR A 168 -1.85 15.58 -27.62
C THR A 168 -2.25 15.43 -26.14
N GLU A 169 -3.47 14.99 -25.88
CA GLU A 169 -4.02 14.94 -24.52
C GLU A 169 -3.53 13.68 -23.81
N ARG A 170 -2.84 13.91 -22.69
CA ARG A 170 -2.53 12.86 -21.71
C ARG A 170 -3.77 12.63 -20.86
N ARG A 171 -4.16 11.37 -20.69
CA ARG A 171 -5.30 11.01 -19.83
C ARG A 171 -4.96 9.79 -19.00
N TRP A 172 -5.55 9.74 -17.82
CA TRP A 172 -5.56 8.53 -17.01
C TRP A 172 -6.33 7.43 -17.73
N HIS A 173 -5.77 6.23 -17.77
CA HIS A 173 -6.44 5.03 -18.26
C HIS A 173 -6.02 3.80 -17.46
N TRP A 174 -6.93 2.84 -17.34
CA TRP A 174 -6.65 1.53 -16.74
C TRP A 174 -6.36 0.52 -17.84
N GLN A 175 -5.25 -0.19 -17.71
CA GLN A 175 -4.91 -1.32 -18.58
C GLN A 175 -4.94 -2.62 -17.79
N HIS A 176 -5.74 -3.58 -18.28
CA HIS A 176 -5.73 -4.94 -17.76
C HIS A 176 -4.41 -5.65 -18.09
N LEU A 177 -3.85 -6.34 -17.11
CA LEU A 177 -2.60 -7.08 -17.22
C LEU A 177 -2.85 -8.57 -17.00
N PRO A 178 -2.01 -9.47 -17.52
CA PRO A 178 -2.20 -10.89 -17.29
C PRO A 178 -2.09 -11.20 -15.79
N SER A 179 -3.01 -12.00 -15.26
CA SER A 179 -2.97 -12.44 -13.86
C SER A 179 -1.71 -13.27 -13.56
N PRO A 180 -1.17 -13.20 -12.32
CA PRO A 180 -0.08 -14.08 -11.92
C PRO A 180 -0.52 -15.55 -12.05
N PRO A 181 0.35 -16.44 -12.55
CA PRO A 181 0.03 -17.85 -12.79
C PRO A 181 0.01 -18.69 -11.49
N MET A 182 -0.61 -18.17 -10.45
CA MET A 182 -0.76 -18.79 -9.13
C MET A 182 -2.05 -19.62 -9.13
N ARG A 183 -1.91 -20.92 -9.36
CA ARG A 183 -3.02 -21.87 -9.42
C ARG A 183 -2.77 -23.03 -8.48
N GLY A 184 -3.76 -23.33 -7.66
CA GLY A 184 -3.76 -24.47 -6.77
C GLY A 184 -4.15 -25.78 -7.48
N PRO A 185 -4.36 -26.85 -6.70
CA PRO A 185 -4.86 -28.12 -7.22
C PRO A 185 -6.19 -27.96 -7.95
N TYR A 186 -6.47 -28.89 -8.87
CA TYR A 186 -7.80 -28.99 -9.46
C TYR A 186 -8.78 -29.52 -8.41
N LEU A 187 -9.89 -28.81 -8.20
CA LEU A 187 -10.94 -29.19 -7.27
C LEU A 187 -12.09 -29.84 -8.08
N PRO A 188 -12.26 -31.18 -8.02
CA PRO A 188 -13.27 -31.86 -8.82
C PRO A 188 -14.70 -31.43 -8.51
N SER A 189 -14.99 -31.10 -7.24
CA SER A 189 -16.31 -30.64 -6.79
C SER A 189 -16.73 -29.33 -7.45
N LEU A 190 -15.79 -28.42 -7.70
CA LEU A 190 -16.03 -27.10 -8.29
C LEU A 190 -15.71 -27.05 -9.79
N HIS A 191 -15.23 -28.15 -10.37
CA HIS A 191 -14.78 -28.25 -11.76
C HIS A 191 -13.82 -27.10 -12.16
N ARG A 192 -12.99 -26.63 -11.22
CA ARG A 192 -12.05 -25.51 -11.41
C ARG A 192 -10.78 -25.77 -10.60
N ARG A 193 -9.66 -25.16 -11.02
CA ARG A 193 -8.47 -25.05 -10.15
C ARG A 193 -8.72 -24.07 -9.02
N GLU A 194 -8.26 -24.43 -7.83
CA GLU A 194 -8.22 -23.52 -6.69
C GLU A 194 -7.45 -22.25 -7.05
N VAL A 195 -8.00 -21.09 -6.69
CA VAL A 195 -7.33 -19.81 -6.86
C VAL A 195 -6.54 -19.54 -5.61
N ILE A 196 -5.24 -19.31 -5.80
CA ILE A 196 -4.34 -18.94 -4.72
C ILE A 196 -4.09 -17.44 -4.83
N HIS A 197 -4.51 -16.70 -3.81
CA HIS A 197 -4.33 -15.27 -3.77
C HIS A 197 -2.89 -14.92 -3.36
N PRO A 198 -2.31 -13.87 -3.95
CA PRO A 198 -1.02 -13.38 -3.52
C PRO A 198 -1.10 -12.91 -2.06
N SER A 199 -0.20 -13.38 -1.21
CA SER A 199 -0.07 -12.87 0.16
C SER A 199 0.77 -11.60 0.19
N ALA A 200 1.65 -11.42 -0.80
CA ALA A 200 2.68 -10.40 -0.78
C ALA A 200 3.09 -9.95 -2.18
N ALA A 201 3.48 -8.68 -2.31
CA ALA A 201 4.12 -8.16 -3.51
C ALA A 201 5.08 -7.00 -3.24
N ALA A 202 6.06 -6.80 -4.11
CA ALA A 202 6.97 -5.66 -4.06
C ALA A 202 7.52 -5.30 -5.44
N VAL A 203 7.87 -4.02 -5.62
CA VAL A 203 8.72 -3.56 -6.73
C VAL A 203 10.16 -3.90 -6.37
N VAL A 204 10.84 -4.75 -7.15
CA VAL A 204 12.21 -5.22 -6.82
C VAL A 204 13.29 -4.45 -7.57
N ASP A 205 12.97 -3.98 -8.77
CA ASP A 205 13.80 -3.08 -9.57
C ASP A 205 12.89 -2.18 -10.44
N GLU A 206 13.46 -1.39 -11.35
CA GLU A 206 12.72 -0.43 -12.20
C GLU A 206 11.74 -1.08 -13.19
N THR A 207 11.80 -2.40 -13.37
CA THR A 207 11.02 -3.14 -14.37
C THR A 207 10.36 -4.41 -13.85
N THR A 208 10.66 -4.79 -12.60
CA THR A 208 10.26 -6.09 -12.06
C THR A 208 9.41 -5.92 -10.82
N LEU A 209 8.20 -6.48 -10.87
CA LEU A 209 7.37 -6.73 -9.70
C LEU A 209 7.53 -8.18 -9.26
N CYS A 210 7.75 -8.42 -7.98
CA CYS A 210 7.68 -9.76 -7.39
C CYS A 210 6.36 -9.93 -6.66
N VAL A 211 5.70 -11.06 -6.89
CA VAL A 211 4.46 -11.46 -6.23
C VAL A 211 4.64 -12.87 -5.70
N SER A 212 4.15 -13.16 -4.50
CA SER A 212 4.26 -14.51 -3.95
C SER A 212 3.09 -14.91 -3.08
N SER A 213 2.91 -16.22 -2.92
CA SER A 213 2.20 -16.81 -1.79
C SER A 213 2.93 -18.04 -1.28
N VAL A 214 2.61 -18.46 -0.07
CA VAL A 214 3.24 -19.62 0.58
C VAL A 214 2.94 -20.91 -0.19
N GLU A 215 1.76 -21.01 -0.80
CA GLU A 215 1.27 -22.21 -1.47
C GLU A 215 1.84 -22.40 -2.88
N THR A 216 2.20 -21.31 -3.58
CA THR A 216 2.60 -21.36 -4.99
C THR A 216 4.01 -20.86 -5.28
N GLY A 217 4.67 -20.24 -4.29
CA GLY A 217 5.99 -19.64 -4.45
C GLY A 217 5.94 -18.22 -5.02
N ALA A 218 7.06 -17.80 -5.60
CA ALA A 218 7.28 -16.44 -6.09
C ALA A 218 7.30 -16.38 -7.62
N TYR A 219 6.68 -15.34 -8.15
CA TYR A 219 6.60 -15.01 -9.56
C TYR A 219 7.07 -13.57 -9.77
N ALA A 220 7.83 -13.35 -10.83
CA ALA A 220 8.28 -12.03 -11.25
C ALA A 220 7.51 -11.61 -12.51
N PHE A 221 6.99 -10.38 -12.51
CA PHE A 221 6.37 -9.75 -13.66
C PHE A 221 7.32 -8.74 -14.26
N ASP A 222 7.64 -8.91 -15.54
CA ASP A 222 8.41 -7.97 -16.35
C ASP A 222 7.44 -6.93 -16.92
N THR A 223 7.54 -5.68 -16.47
CA THR A 223 6.62 -4.60 -16.88
C THR A 223 6.87 -4.10 -18.31
N VAL A 224 8.03 -4.41 -18.89
CA VAL A 224 8.38 -4.05 -20.27
C VAL A 224 7.77 -5.05 -21.23
N LYS A 225 7.87 -6.36 -20.92
CA LYS A 225 7.31 -7.43 -21.75
C LYS A 225 5.84 -7.71 -21.45
N GLY A 226 5.38 -7.37 -20.25
CA GLY A 226 4.05 -7.73 -19.77
C GLY A 226 3.92 -9.23 -19.48
N GLU A 227 5.00 -9.90 -19.06
CA GLU A 227 5.05 -11.35 -18.92
C GLU A 227 5.42 -11.78 -17.50
N TRP A 228 4.85 -12.91 -17.06
CA TRP A 228 5.20 -13.56 -15.81
C TRP A 228 6.26 -14.65 -16.02
N ARG A 229 7.20 -14.73 -15.08
CA ARG A 229 8.13 -15.86 -14.95
C ARG A 229 8.11 -16.39 -13.52
N GLN A 230 8.22 -17.71 -13.36
CA GLN A 230 8.44 -18.28 -12.04
C GLN A 230 9.82 -17.89 -11.54
N ALA A 231 9.89 -17.42 -10.30
CA ALA A 231 11.11 -16.89 -9.72
C ALA A 231 11.68 -17.77 -8.61
N GLY A 232 10.84 -18.57 -7.96
CA GLY A 232 11.28 -19.65 -7.08
C GLY A 232 10.16 -20.27 -6.27
N SER A 233 10.44 -21.39 -5.60
CA SER A 233 9.52 -22.10 -4.70
C SER A 233 9.52 -21.51 -3.28
N TRP A 234 9.78 -20.22 -3.14
CA TRP A 234 9.84 -19.49 -1.88
C TRP A 234 8.79 -18.37 -1.88
N ALA A 235 8.45 -17.84 -0.71
CA ALA A 235 7.52 -16.72 -0.56
C ALA A 235 8.23 -15.49 0.00
N LEU A 236 7.73 -14.30 -0.33
CA LEU A 236 8.20 -13.06 0.25
C LEU A 236 7.97 -13.10 1.78
N PRO A 237 8.93 -12.65 2.59
CA PRO A 237 8.89 -12.75 4.05
C PRO A 237 7.95 -11.72 4.74
N PHE A 238 7.02 -11.13 3.99
CA PHE A 238 6.08 -10.12 4.47
C PHE A 238 4.69 -10.30 3.86
N HIS A 239 3.68 -9.63 4.40
CA HIS A 239 2.31 -9.63 3.93
C HIS A 239 1.94 -8.26 3.34
N GLY A 240 1.17 -8.26 2.25
CA GLY A 240 0.78 -7.05 1.52
C GLY A 240 1.91 -6.49 0.66
N ALA A 241 2.00 -5.16 0.57
CA ALA A 241 3.08 -4.49 -0.14
C ALA A 241 4.27 -4.19 0.79
N ALA A 242 5.50 -4.34 0.27
CA ALA A 242 6.68 -3.77 0.91
C ALA A 242 7.09 -2.45 0.26
N GLU A 243 7.53 -1.50 1.08
CA GLU A 243 8.00 -0.19 0.64
C GLU A 243 9.53 -0.14 0.55
N TYR A 244 10.04 0.21 -0.62
CA TYR A 244 11.47 0.44 -0.82
C TYR A 244 11.89 1.79 -0.24
N VAL A 245 12.98 1.79 0.52
CA VAL A 245 13.61 2.98 1.08
C VAL A 245 15.00 3.13 0.46
N PRO A 246 15.16 3.99 -0.57
CA PRO A 246 16.42 4.14 -1.30
C PRO A 246 17.60 4.51 -0.41
N GLU A 247 17.36 5.32 0.64
CA GLU A 247 18.40 5.73 1.59
C GLU A 247 18.99 4.56 2.38
N LEU A 248 18.26 3.45 2.51
CA LEU A 248 18.67 2.25 3.25
C LEU A 248 18.98 1.07 2.32
N GLY A 249 18.60 1.14 1.04
CA GLY A 249 18.73 0.02 0.09
C GLY A 249 17.91 -1.21 0.50
N LEU A 250 16.84 -1.03 1.27
CA LEU A 250 16.05 -2.11 1.86
C LEU A 250 14.54 -1.90 1.64
N TRP A 251 13.82 -3.01 1.65
CA TRP A 251 12.36 -3.05 1.61
C TRP A 251 11.80 -3.24 3.00
N PHE A 252 10.76 -2.49 3.33
CA PHE A 252 10.11 -2.57 4.63
C PHE A 252 8.70 -3.09 4.47
N GLY A 253 8.33 -4.07 5.29
CA GLY A 253 7.04 -4.75 5.20
C GLY A 253 6.63 -5.35 6.55
N PHE A 254 5.38 -5.76 6.68
CA PHE A 254 4.90 -6.47 7.86
C PHE A 254 5.18 -7.96 7.70
N ASN A 255 5.86 -8.57 8.67
CA ASN A 255 6.26 -9.98 8.60
C ASN A 255 5.03 -10.89 8.38
N ALA A 256 5.19 -11.89 7.51
CA ALA A 256 4.13 -12.83 7.11
C ALA A 256 3.95 -14.02 8.06
N THR A 257 4.66 -14.09 9.19
CA THR A 257 4.74 -15.34 9.97
C THR A 257 3.35 -15.86 10.34
N ILE A 258 3.04 -17.06 9.82
CA ILE A 258 1.78 -17.77 10.06
C ILE A 258 1.57 -17.91 11.57
N GLY A 259 0.42 -17.43 12.06
CA GLY A 259 0.06 -17.51 13.48
C GLY A 259 0.61 -16.38 14.36
N ASN A 260 1.32 -15.39 13.81
CA ASN A 260 1.74 -14.22 14.56
C ASN A 260 0.75 -13.06 14.38
N THR A 261 -0.12 -12.85 15.38
CA THR A 261 -1.03 -11.69 15.47
C THR A 261 -0.30 -10.38 15.75
N HIS A 262 1.00 -10.41 16.05
CA HIS A 262 1.80 -9.23 16.39
C HIS A 262 2.54 -8.58 15.22
N HIS A 263 2.37 -9.08 13.98
CA HIS A 263 2.75 -8.44 12.71
C HIS A 263 3.93 -7.45 12.80
N CYS A 264 5.10 -7.99 13.09
CA CYS A 264 6.30 -7.20 13.31
C CYS A 264 6.71 -6.48 12.01
N LEU A 265 7.16 -5.22 12.12
CA LEU A 265 7.83 -4.57 11.01
C LEU A 265 9.15 -5.31 10.75
N GLY A 266 9.45 -5.57 9.48
CA GLY A 266 10.71 -6.13 9.02
C GLY A 266 11.34 -5.28 7.93
N ALA A 267 12.67 -5.36 7.85
CA ALA A 267 13.48 -4.89 6.74
C ALA A 267 14.02 -6.12 5.99
N PHE A 268 13.91 -6.08 4.68
CA PHE A 268 14.17 -7.20 3.78
C PHE A 268 15.08 -6.74 2.66
N ASP A 269 16.06 -7.56 2.33
CA ASP A 269 16.85 -7.42 1.12
C ASP A 269 16.21 -8.26 0.01
N LEU A 270 15.62 -7.57 -0.98
CA LEU A 270 15.01 -8.20 -2.15
C LEU A 270 15.94 -8.20 -3.37
N SER A 271 17.18 -7.70 -3.23
CA SER A 271 18.16 -7.69 -4.33
C SER A 271 18.66 -9.09 -4.67
N SER A 272 18.57 -10.03 -3.72
CA SER A 272 18.87 -11.46 -3.90
C SER A 272 17.61 -12.32 -3.86
N TRP A 273 17.64 -13.43 -4.61
CA TRP A 273 16.51 -14.36 -4.74
C TRP A 273 16.99 -15.75 -4.29
N PRO A 274 16.52 -16.31 -3.16
CA PRO A 274 15.43 -15.81 -2.30
C PRO A 274 15.80 -14.56 -1.47
N PRO A 275 14.80 -13.73 -1.11
CA PRO A 275 14.97 -12.60 -0.20
C PRO A 275 15.47 -13.00 1.18
N VAL A 276 16.24 -12.09 1.80
CA VAL A 276 16.77 -12.28 3.15
C VAL A 276 16.16 -11.25 4.08
N GLU A 277 15.68 -11.69 5.25
CA GLU A 277 15.30 -10.78 6.33
C GLU A 277 16.57 -10.17 6.93
N HIS A 278 16.73 -8.85 6.77
CA HIS A 278 17.86 -8.14 7.34
C HIS A 278 17.64 -7.87 8.83
N ARG A 279 16.41 -7.48 9.22
CA ARG A 279 16.05 -7.19 10.60
C ARG A 279 14.54 -7.22 10.81
N SER A 280 14.09 -7.61 12.00
CA SER A 280 12.71 -7.41 12.44
C SER A 280 12.63 -6.69 13.79
N TRP A 281 11.53 -5.96 13.98
CA TRP A 281 11.23 -5.20 15.18
C TRP A 281 9.96 -5.72 15.83
N LYS A 282 10.11 -6.34 17.00
CA LYS A 282 9.03 -6.98 17.77
C LYS A 282 8.34 -6.06 18.78
N TYR A 283 8.86 -4.85 19.01
CA TYR A 283 8.37 -3.92 20.05
C TYR A 283 7.20 -3.04 19.60
N LEU A 284 6.54 -3.38 18.49
CA LEU A 284 5.21 -2.85 18.24
C LEU A 284 4.30 -3.52 19.27
N ASP A 285 4.28 -2.95 20.48
CA ASP A 285 3.42 -3.41 21.55
C ASP A 285 2.02 -3.56 20.97
N PRO A 286 1.33 -4.69 21.20
CA PRO A 286 -0.05 -4.82 20.80
C PRO A 286 -0.79 -3.59 21.34
N LEU A 287 -1.35 -2.81 20.42
CA LEU A 287 -2.35 -1.81 20.78
C LEU A 287 -3.39 -2.56 21.64
N SER A 288 -3.86 -1.91 22.71
CA SER A 288 -4.78 -2.52 23.69
C SER A 288 -5.89 -3.34 22.99
N ASP A 289 -6.38 -4.40 23.64
CA ASP A 289 -7.44 -5.28 23.12
C ASP A 289 -8.73 -4.54 22.71
N GLU A 290 -8.87 -3.27 23.11
CA GLU A 290 -9.94 -2.35 22.71
C GLU A 290 -9.78 -1.77 21.28
N TRP A 291 -8.65 -2.02 20.61
CA TRP A 291 -8.28 -1.38 19.34
C TRP A 291 -8.15 -2.41 18.22
N SER A 292 -9.16 -2.51 17.37
CA SER A 292 -9.15 -3.43 16.24
C SER A 292 -8.35 -2.85 15.07
N THR A 293 -7.11 -3.31 14.85
CA THR A 293 -6.29 -2.83 13.72
C THR A 293 -6.48 -3.67 12.47
N TRP A 294 -7.42 -3.26 11.63
CA TRP A 294 -7.81 -4.06 10.46
C TRP A 294 -6.96 -3.80 9.22
N GLN A 295 -6.29 -2.65 9.11
CA GLN A 295 -5.33 -2.36 8.03
C GLN A 295 -4.12 -1.58 8.56
N ARG A 296 -2.95 -1.84 7.99
CA ARG A 296 -1.71 -1.13 8.31
C ARG A 296 -1.00 -0.75 7.02
N HIS A 297 -0.52 0.48 6.98
CA HIS A 297 0.21 1.01 5.84
C HIS A 297 1.58 1.48 6.31
N LEU A 298 2.59 1.18 5.50
CA LEU A 298 3.91 1.77 5.64
C LEU A 298 3.96 3.05 4.82
N LEU A 299 4.63 4.05 5.37
CA LEU A 299 4.90 5.31 4.70
C LEU A 299 6.37 5.66 4.86
N ASN A 300 7.11 5.67 3.76
CA ASN A 300 8.46 6.20 3.72
C ASN A 300 8.42 7.73 3.92
N LEU A 301 9.08 8.18 4.98
CA LEU A 301 9.24 9.59 5.30
C LEU A 301 10.46 10.22 4.62
N GLY A 302 11.31 9.38 4.04
CA GLY A 302 12.62 9.74 3.53
C GLY A 302 13.62 10.09 4.63
N SER A 303 14.89 10.30 4.25
CA SER A 303 16.01 10.38 5.20
C SER A 303 16.07 9.18 6.15
N ALA A 304 15.87 7.97 5.62
CA ALA A 304 15.81 6.71 6.38
C ALA A 304 14.68 6.62 7.43
N GLY A 305 13.76 7.58 7.48
CA GLY A 305 12.60 7.54 8.38
C GLY A 305 11.44 6.74 7.79
N ILE A 306 10.78 5.94 8.63
CA ILE A 306 9.58 5.19 8.26
C ILE A 306 8.49 5.46 9.30
N LEU A 307 7.29 5.74 8.80
CA LEU A 307 6.09 5.83 9.61
C LEU A 307 5.22 4.59 9.37
N LEU A 308 4.89 3.91 10.45
CA LEU A 308 3.85 2.88 10.48
C LEU A 308 2.53 3.58 10.73
N ILE A 309 1.53 3.42 9.88
CA ILE A 309 0.18 3.94 10.12
C ILE A 309 -0.75 2.74 10.32
N TYR A 310 -1.44 2.69 11.46
CA TYR A 310 -2.51 1.74 11.70
C TYR A 310 -3.84 2.40 11.31
N CYS A 311 -4.51 1.87 10.29
CA CYS A 311 -5.88 2.22 9.95
C CYS A 311 -6.83 1.44 10.86
N GLU A 312 -6.86 1.89 12.12
CA GLU A 312 -8.03 2.11 12.99
C GLU A 312 -7.56 2.80 14.29
N PHE A 313 -6.83 3.90 14.08
CA PHE A 313 -6.10 4.77 15.02
C PHE A 313 -4.59 4.48 15.21
N TRP A 314 -3.85 5.56 14.89
CA TRP A 314 -2.47 5.94 15.21
C TRP A 314 -1.28 5.24 14.58
N ALA A 315 -0.16 5.97 14.58
CA ALA A 315 1.03 5.70 13.79
C ALA A 315 2.27 5.61 14.70
N LEU A 316 3.14 4.63 14.47
CA LEU A 316 4.38 4.44 15.24
C LEU A 316 5.57 4.83 14.36
N MET A 317 6.42 5.72 14.86
CA MET A 317 7.58 6.21 14.10
C MET A 317 8.86 5.54 14.57
N LEU A 318 9.64 5.04 13.62
CA LEU A 318 11.03 4.65 13.84
C LEU A 318 11.93 5.76 13.32
N THR A 319 12.78 6.32 14.19
CA THR A 319 13.86 7.21 13.78
C THR A 319 15.21 6.63 14.16
N ASP A 320 16.20 7.00 13.37
CA ASP A 320 17.47 6.33 13.20
C ASP A 320 18.35 6.32 14.46
N ARG A 321 18.76 5.10 14.87
CA ARG A 321 19.96 4.81 15.68
C ARG A 321 20.29 3.34 15.91
N TYR A 322 19.50 2.41 15.36
CA TYR A 322 19.76 0.98 15.57
C TYR A 322 20.39 0.28 14.37
N ILE A 323 20.67 0.91 13.23
CA ILE A 323 21.34 0.27 12.07
C ILE A 323 22.87 0.28 12.21
N ASN A 324 23.35 -0.31 13.29
CA ASN A 324 24.66 -0.98 13.33
C ASN A 324 24.47 -2.37 13.95
#